data_AF-A2EYB4-F1
#
_entry.id   AF-A2EYB4-F1
#
_cell.length_a   1.000
_cell.length_b   1.000
_cell.length_c   1.000
_cell.angle_alpha   90.00
_cell.angle_beta   90.00
_cell.angle_gamma   90.00
#
_symmetry.space_group_name_H-M   'P 1'
#
loop_
_entity.id
_entity.type
_entity.pdbx_description
1 polymer ?
#
loop_
_entity_poly.entity_id
_entity_poly.type
_entity_poly.pdbx_seq_one_letter_code
_entity_poly.pdbx_strand_id
1 'polypeptide(L)'
;MRVALKKVISYQDVIPSTLICGELVRIKGIIYDLIPNQDIHLYVSIDNYIFSDFPIYQMGEDYTLNFEINFTAPYYNGYKYMYLWAECGNISTNKESYWKWIHPRPKIFEYEPLDPQYSIGEAINFEFKGWSPTSAYIRYKFDEKNEWNDLGEYKQYNNDNLTLRYQIPTKDKIFLQGQKKLQ
;
A
#
# COMPACT_ATOMS: atom_id res chain seq x y z
N MET A 1 -32.61 2.20 29.83
CA MET A 1 -31.18 1.82 29.86
C MET A 1 -30.92 0.98 28.62
N ARG A 2 -30.16 1.48 27.63
CA ARG A 2 -29.86 0.71 26.40
C ARG A 2 -28.34 0.78 26.14
N VAL A 3 -27.69 -0.35 26.41
CA VAL A 3 -26.29 -0.70 26.09
C VAL A 3 -26.40 -2.18 25.69
N ALA A 4 -25.96 -2.67 24.54
CA ALA A 4 -24.62 -2.54 24.00
C ALA A 4 -24.58 -2.76 22.48
N LEU A 5 -23.83 -1.92 21.77
CA LEU A 5 -23.12 -2.29 20.55
C LEU A 5 -22.00 -3.25 20.97
N LYS A 6 -22.28 -4.56 20.99
CA LYS A 6 -21.30 -5.57 21.39
C LYS A 6 -20.60 -6.15 20.16
N LYS A 7 -19.58 -5.41 19.73
CA LYS A 7 -18.39 -5.80 18.94
C LYS A 7 -18.35 -7.26 18.44
N VAL A 8 -18.33 -7.43 17.12
CA VAL A 8 -17.13 -7.92 16.40
C VAL A 8 -17.13 -7.26 15.02
N ILE A 9 -16.16 -6.39 14.72
CA ILE A 9 -15.84 -6.14 13.31
C ILE A 9 -14.99 -7.33 12.87
N SER A 10 -15.59 -8.32 12.21
CA SER A 10 -14.83 -9.45 11.66
C SER A 10 -14.50 -9.13 10.21
N TYR A 11 -13.23 -9.28 9.86
CA TYR A 11 -12.72 -8.96 8.52
C TYR A 11 -12.65 -10.24 7.72
N GLN A 12 -13.25 -10.23 6.54
CA GLN A 12 -13.05 -11.29 5.56
C GLN A 12 -11.78 -11.05 4.75
N ASP A 13 -11.38 -9.78 4.55
CA ASP A 13 -10.16 -9.40 3.82
C ASP A 13 -9.15 -8.67 4.70
N VAL A 14 -7.90 -9.12 4.64
CA VAL A 14 -6.78 -8.52 5.38
C VAL A 14 -6.53 -7.12 4.85
N ILE A 15 -6.85 -6.09 5.64
CA ILE A 15 -6.43 -4.72 5.34
C ILE A 15 -4.91 -4.75 5.08
N PRO A 16 -4.43 -4.33 3.90
CA PRO A 16 -3.01 -4.43 3.56
C PRO A 16 -2.12 -3.87 4.67
N SER A 17 -1.00 -4.51 4.98
CA SER A 17 -0.04 -3.99 5.97
C SER A 17 0.58 -2.65 5.54
N THR A 18 0.60 -2.40 4.23
CA THR A 18 1.11 -1.19 3.59
C THR A 18 0.03 -0.52 2.75
N LEU A 19 -0.10 0.80 2.88
CA LEU A 19 -0.97 1.64 2.05
C LEU A 19 -0.11 2.57 1.20
N ILE A 20 -0.55 2.81 -0.04
CA ILE A 20 0.15 3.70 -0.96
C ILE A 20 -0.63 5.01 -1.06
N CYS A 21 0.06 6.14 -0.86
CA CYS A 21 -0.57 7.46 -0.90
C CYS A 21 -1.35 7.70 -2.20
N GLY A 22 -2.57 8.22 -2.08
CA GLY A 22 -3.44 8.51 -3.22
C GLY A 22 -4.14 7.29 -3.82
N GLU A 23 -3.89 6.08 -3.32
CA GLU A 23 -4.59 4.89 -3.81
C GLU A 23 -5.89 4.62 -3.04
N LEU A 24 -6.84 4.00 -3.74
CA LEU A 24 -8.09 3.57 -3.17
C LEU A 24 -7.85 2.38 -2.23
N VAL A 25 -8.18 2.56 -0.96
CA VAL A 25 -8.21 1.51 0.05
C VAL A 25 -9.62 0.99 0.16
N ARG A 26 -9.79 -0.33 0.04
CA ARG A 26 -11.06 -1.02 0.21
C ARG A 26 -11.04 -1.82 1.50
N ILE A 27 -12.05 -1.64 2.34
CA ILE A 27 -12.23 -2.41 3.57
C ILE A 27 -13.58 -3.11 3.50
N LYS A 28 -13.56 -4.43 3.70
CA LYS A 28 -14.75 -5.26 3.84
C LYS A 28 -14.80 -5.87 5.23
N GLY A 29 -15.99 -6.00 5.78
CA GLY A 29 -16.17 -6.63 7.08
C GLY A 29 -17.62 -6.88 7.42
N ILE A 30 -17.81 -7.35 8.65
CA ILE A 30 -19.11 -7.67 9.23
C ILE A 30 -19.25 -6.93 10.54
N ILE A 31 -20.40 -6.36 10.84
CA ILE A 31 -20.78 -5.76 12.11
C ILE A 31 -21.88 -6.62 12.73
N TYR A 32 -21.83 -6.78 14.05
CA TYR A 32 -22.91 -7.37 14.84
C TYR A 32 -23.47 -6.34 15.81
N ASP A 33 -24.79 -6.22 15.84
CA ASP A 33 -25.51 -5.38 16.80
C ASP A 33 -26.79 -6.10 17.25
N LEU A 34 -27.11 -6.03 18.54
CA LEU A 34 -28.27 -6.68 19.14
C LEU A 34 -29.58 -5.93 18.86
N ILE A 35 -29.52 -4.82 18.13
CA ILE A 35 -30.68 -4.00 17.77
C ILE A 35 -30.82 -3.98 16.24
N PRO A 36 -31.83 -4.65 15.67
CA PRO A 36 -32.04 -4.67 14.23
C PRO A 36 -32.64 -3.35 13.74
N ASN A 37 -32.59 -3.12 12.43
CA ASN A 37 -33.16 -1.97 11.74
C ASN A 37 -32.60 -0.60 12.18
N GLN A 38 -31.46 -0.57 12.84
CA GLN A 38 -30.75 0.67 13.17
C GLN A 38 -29.85 1.12 12.03
N ASP A 39 -29.74 2.44 11.87
CA ASP A 39 -28.78 3.07 10.98
C ASP A 39 -27.39 3.01 11.62
N ILE A 40 -26.44 2.46 10.87
CA ILE A 40 -25.05 2.26 11.24
C ILE A 40 -24.18 3.15 10.36
N HIS A 41 -23.46 4.07 11.00
CA HIS A 41 -22.50 4.96 10.37
C HIS A 41 -21.09 4.42 10.61
N LEU A 42 -20.31 4.27 9.55
CA LEU A 42 -18.92 3.81 9.65
C LEU A 42 -17.96 5.00 9.63
N TYR A 43 -16.83 4.84 10.32
CA TYR A 43 -15.78 5.84 10.36
C TYR A 43 -14.42 5.17 10.32
N VAL A 44 -13.54 5.73 9.49
CA VAL A 44 -12.10 5.41 9.50
C VAL A 44 -11.37 6.66 9.93
N SER A 45 -10.32 6.54 10.74
CA SER A 45 -9.36 7.63 10.93
C SER A 45 -7.95 7.13 10.73
N ILE A 46 -7.08 7.96 10.15
CA ILE A 46 -5.64 7.73 10.09
C ILE A 46 -4.98 8.91 10.79
N ASP A 47 -4.34 8.65 11.93
CA ASP A 47 -3.95 9.66 12.92
C ASP A 47 -5.13 10.61 13.23
N ASN A 48 -5.02 11.89 12.84
CA ASN A 48 -6.03 12.92 13.10
C ASN A 48 -6.99 13.17 11.92
N TYR A 49 -6.83 12.47 10.80
CA TYR A 49 -7.70 12.63 9.63
C TYR A 49 -8.83 11.61 9.66
N ILE A 50 -10.08 12.08 9.65
CA ILE A 50 -11.28 11.23 9.71
C ILE A 50 -11.94 11.16 8.33
N PHE A 51 -12.28 9.94 7.93
CA PHE A 51 -13.12 9.60 6.79
C PHE A 51 -14.49 9.18 7.35
N SER A 52 -15.51 9.96 7.02
CA SER A 52 -16.90 9.72 7.45
C SER A 52 -17.91 9.73 6.31
N ASP A 53 -17.46 10.04 5.08
CA ASP A 53 -18.31 10.09 3.89
C ASP A 53 -18.46 8.67 3.30
N PHE A 54 -19.10 7.80 4.08
CA PHE A 54 -19.43 6.44 3.69
C PHE A 54 -20.96 6.27 3.66
N PRO A 55 -21.47 5.28 2.91
CA PRO A 55 -22.88 4.95 2.95
C PRO A 55 -23.35 4.65 4.38
N ILE A 56 -24.56 5.10 4.72
CA ILE A 56 -25.26 4.64 5.91
C ILE A 56 -25.77 3.23 5.62
N TYR A 57 -25.49 2.32 6.55
CA TYR A 57 -25.95 0.93 6.46
C TYR A 57 -27.10 0.70 7.43
N GLN A 58 -27.96 -0.27 7.15
CA GLN A 58 -29.02 -0.67 8.06
C GLN A 58 -28.74 -2.06 8.63
N MET A 59 -28.80 -2.22 9.95
CA MET A 59 -28.59 -3.50 10.62
C MET A 59 -29.70 -4.50 10.24
N GLY A 60 -29.32 -5.72 9.84
CA GLY A 60 -30.26 -6.78 9.50
C GLY A 60 -31.03 -7.32 10.71
N GLU A 61 -32.16 -7.98 10.45
CA GLU A 61 -32.95 -8.67 11.49
C GLU A 61 -32.23 -9.89 12.07
N ASP A 62 -31.22 -10.40 11.37
CA ASP A 62 -30.29 -11.44 11.81
C ASP A 62 -29.13 -10.89 12.67
N TYR A 63 -29.22 -9.63 13.11
CA TYR A 63 -28.23 -8.95 13.95
C TYR A 63 -26.83 -8.86 13.32
N THR A 64 -26.78 -8.96 11.99
CA THR A 64 -25.55 -8.99 11.20
C THR A 64 -25.63 -7.99 10.05
N LEU A 65 -24.50 -7.35 9.75
CA LEU A 65 -24.38 -6.40 8.65
C LEU A 65 -23.03 -6.57 7.95
N ASN A 66 -23.05 -6.93 6.66
CA ASN A 66 -21.85 -6.89 5.82
C ASN A 66 -21.67 -5.47 5.26
N PHE A 67 -20.43 -4.96 5.24
CA PHE A 67 -20.12 -3.65 4.69
C PHE A 67 -18.92 -3.69 3.75
N GLU A 68 -18.86 -2.72 2.84
CA GLU A 68 -17.71 -2.40 2.02
C GLU A 68 -17.54 -0.88 1.95
N ILE A 69 -16.43 -0.37 2.50
CA ILE A 69 -16.12 1.07 2.47
C ILE A 69 -14.84 1.31 1.68
N ASN A 70 -14.77 2.47 1.05
CA ASN A 70 -13.66 2.87 0.22
C ASN A 70 -13.21 4.28 0.60
N PHE A 71 -11.91 4.48 0.78
CA PHE A 71 -11.33 5.81 0.98
C PHE A 71 -10.00 5.93 0.25
N THR A 72 -9.57 7.15 -0.03
CA THR A 72 -8.25 7.39 -0.63
C THR A 72 -7.20 7.52 0.47
N ALA A 73 -6.13 6.72 0.40
CA ALA A 73 -5.05 6.78 1.37
C ALA A 73 -4.43 8.19 1.41
N PRO A 74 -4.31 8.80 2.61
CA PRO A 74 -3.79 10.15 2.74
C PRO A 74 -2.30 10.20 2.42
N TYR A 75 -1.80 11.38 2.09
CA TYR A 75 -0.39 11.60 1.80
C TYR A 75 0.44 11.67 3.08
N TYR A 76 0.92 10.52 3.54
CA TYR A 76 1.87 10.39 4.64
C TYR A 76 3.12 9.60 4.21
N ASN A 77 4.19 9.72 4.99
CA ASN A 77 5.35 8.85 4.90
C ASN A 77 5.68 8.38 6.32
N GLY A 78 5.34 7.13 6.64
CA GLY A 78 5.51 6.67 8.01
C GLY A 78 4.55 5.57 8.45
N TYR A 79 4.84 5.06 9.63
CA TYR A 79 3.97 4.19 10.38
C TYR A 79 2.88 5.02 11.06
N LYS A 80 1.61 4.78 10.70
CA LYS A 80 0.44 5.50 11.21
C LYS A 80 -0.54 4.58 11.93
N TYR A 81 -1.28 5.14 12.88
CA TYR A 81 -2.40 4.44 13.48
C TYR A 81 -3.66 4.69 12.65
N MET A 82 -4.26 3.60 12.20
CA MET A 82 -5.58 3.63 11.60
C MET A 82 -6.60 3.09 12.60
N TYR A 83 -7.72 3.79 12.77
CA TYR A 83 -8.83 3.34 13.60
C TYR A 83 -10.06 3.13 12.73
N LEU A 84 -10.83 2.07 13.01
CA LEU A 84 -12.17 1.85 12.46
C LEU A 84 -13.18 1.74 13.61
N TRP A 85 -14.31 2.41 13.48
CA TRP A 85 -15.44 2.26 14.40
C TRP A 85 -16.77 2.49 13.69
N ALA A 86 -17.84 2.11 14.37
CA ALA A 86 -19.20 2.35 13.94
C ALA A 86 -19.95 3.19 14.97
N GLU A 87 -20.97 3.93 14.53
CA GLU A 87 -21.89 4.67 15.37
C GLU A 87 -23.34 4.34 15.02
N CYS A 88 -24.19 4.28 16.04
CA CYS A 88 -25.63 4.15 15.94
C CYS A 88 -26.26 5.24 16.82
N GLY A 89 -26.77 6.31 16.19
CA GLY A 89 -27.21 7.50 16.92
C GLY A 89 -26.07 8.12 17.73
N ASN A 90 -26.22 8.21 19.06
CA ASN A 90 -25.22 8.79 19.97
C ASN A 90 -24.30 7.74 20.63
N ILE A 91 -24.31 6.50 20.15
CA ILE A 91 -23.52 5.40 20.71
C ILE A 91 -22.47 4.98 19.69
N SER A 92 -21.20 4.99 20.08
CA SER A 92 -20.08 4.52 19.26
C SER A 92 -19.56 3.18 19.75
N THR A 93 -19.05 2.35 18.84
CA THR A 93 -18.28 1.15 19.20
C THR A 93 -16.92 1.52 19.78
N ASN A 94 -16.24 0.53 20.39
CA ASN A 94 -14.80 0.62 20.55
C ASN A 94 -14.13 0.77 19.18
N LYS A 95 -13.01 1.50 19.14
CA LYS A 95 -12.18 1.65 17.95
C LYS A 95 -11.28 0.43 17.80
N GLU A 96 -11.34 -0.22 16.64
CA GLU A 96 -10.31 -1.19 16.26
C GLU A 96 -9.09 -0.46 15.71
N SER A 97 -7.91 -0.74 16.24
CA SER A 97 -6.67 -0.06 15.87
C SER A 97 -5.78 -0.92 14.99
N TYR A 98 -5.19 -0.31 13.96
CA TYR A 98 -4.26 -0.96 13.06
C TYR A 98 -3.01 -0.11 12.88
N TRP A 99 -1.85 -0.76 12.92
CA TRP A 99 -0.60 -0.12 12.57
C TRP A 99 -0.31 -0.31 11.09
N LYS A 100 -0.17 0.78 10.34
CA LYS A 100 -0.03 0.74 8.87
C LYS A 100 1.16 1.57 8.42
N TRP A 101 1.97 1.00 7.53
CA TRP A 101 3.00 1.78 6.83
C TRP A 101 2.35 2.47 5.63
N ILE A 102 2.35 3.80 5.62
CA ILE A 102 1.80 4.61 4.53
C ILE A 102 2.97 5.31 3.83
N HIS A 103 3.08 5.15 2.52
CA HIS A 103 4.16 5.79 1.77
C HIS A 103 3.74 6.15 0.33
N PRO A 104 4.31 7.20 -0.27
CA PRO A 104 4.17 7.44 -1.70
C PRO A 104 4.92 6.38 -2.52
N ARG A 105 4.47 6.14 -3.77
CA ARG A 105 5.19 5.25 -4.68
C ARG A 105 6.58 5.82 -5.00
N PRO A 106 7.65 5.02 -4.96
CA PRO A 106 8.92 5.41 -5.55
C PRO A 106 8.75 5.62 -7.05
N LYS A 107 9.57 6.48 -7.64
CA LYS A 107 9.46 6.88 -9.04
C LYS A 107 10.82 6.87 -9.71
N ILE A 108 10.86 6.39 -10.96
CA ILE A 108 11.91 6.72 -11.93
C ILE A 108 11.30 7.78 -12.84
N PHE A 109 11.95 8.93 -12.96
CA PHE A 109 11.39 10.06 -13.71
C PHE A 109 12.29 10.53 -14.87
N GLU A 110 13.57 10.16 -14.86
CA GLU A 110 14.47 10.29 -16.00
C GLU A 110 15.27 9.00 -16.14
N TYR A 111 15.50 8.56 -17.37
CA TYR A 111 16.43 7.47 -17.68
C TYR A 111 16.90 7.60 -19.12
N GLU A 112 18.12 7.13 -19.38
CA GLU A 112 18.61 7.07 -20.75
C GLU A 112 17.87 5.97 -21.53
N PRO A 113 17.41 6.23 -22.77
CA PRO A 113 16.80 5.20 -23.60
C PRO A 113 17.73 4.00 -23.74
N LEU A 114 17.16 2.81 -23.53
CA LEU A 114 17.87 1.55 -23.77
C LEU A 114 18.06 1.34 -25.28
N ASP A 115 19.17 0.72 -25.66
CA ASP A 115 19.39 0.31 -27.06
C ASP A 115 18.37 -0.78 -27.41
N PRO A 116 17.66 -0.68 -28.56
CA PRO A 116 16.78 -1.76 -29.00
C PRO A 116 17.51 -3.08 -29.27
N GLN A 117 18.83 -3.08 -29.50
CA GLN A 117 19.61 -4.27 -29.80
C GLN A 117 20.90 -4.32 -28.99
N TYR A 118 21.17 -5.47 -28.38
CA TYR A 118 22.43 -5.73 -27.67
C TYR A 118 23.12 -6.95 -28.26
N SER A 119 24.45 -6.92 -28.32
CA SER A 119 25.26 -8.05 -28.75
C SER A 119 25.26 -9.16 -27.68
N ILE A 120 25.46 -10.41 -28.10
CA ILE A 120 25.64 -11.53 -27.17
C ILE A 120 26.84 -11.25 -26.26
N GLY A 121 26.67 -11.39 -24.94
CA GLY A 121 27.72 -11.10 -23.95
C GLY A 121 27.88 -9.62 -23.60
N GLU A 122 27.08 -8.73 -24.19
CA GLU A 122 27.03 -7.32 -23.84
C GLU A 122 26.28 -7.09 -22.51
N ALA A 123 26.55 -5.98 -21.83
CA ALA A 123 25.76 -5.56 -20.68
C ALA A 123 24.93 -4.34 -21.07
N ILE A 124 23.67 -4.33 -20.62
CA ILE A 124 22.82 -3.15 -20.74
C ILE A 124 23.24 -2.20 -19.62
N ASN A 125 23.76 -1.03 -19.98
CA ASN A 125 24.00 0.04 -19.01
C ASN A 125 22.68 0.77 -18.80
N PHE A 126 22.20 0.80 -17.56
CA PHE A 126 20.97 1.50 -17.19
C PHE A 126 21.30 2.62 -16.20
N GLU A 127 21.16 3.86 -16.66
CA GLU A 127 21.28 5.05 -15.84
C GLU A 127 19.93 5.73 -15.71
N PHE A 128 19.55 6.09 -14.49
CA PHE A 128 18.28 6.76 -14.23
C PHE A 128 18.38 7.72 -13.05
N LYS A 129 17.48 8.72 -13.03
CA LYS A 129 17.16 9.51 -11.84
C LYS A 129 15.87 9.01 -11.23
N GLY A 130 15.96 8.67 -9.95
CA GLY A 130 14.85 8.16 -9.17
C GLY A 130 14.64 8.94 -7.88
N TRP A 131 13.47 8.72 -7.29
CA TRP A 131 13.08 9.29 -6.01
C TRP A 131 12.32 8.25 -5.19
N SER A 132 12.56 8.23 -3.88
CA SER A 132 11.77 7.49 -2.91
C SER A 132 11.75 8.25 -1.59
N PRO A 133 10.62 8.22 -0.84
CA PRO A 133 10.53 8.88 0.46
C PRO A 133 11.46 8.26 1.53
N THR A 134 11.86 7.01 1.34
CA THR A 134 12.77 6.29 2.23
C THR A 134 13.81 5.57 1.38
N SER A 135 13.45 4.43 0.86
CA SER A 135 14.35 3.52 0.20
C SER A 135 13.59 2.64 -0.78
N ALA A 136 14.27 2.13 -1.79
CA ALA A 136 13.66 1.29 -2.80
C ALA A 136 14.61 0.20 -3.29
N TYR A 137 14.02 -0.91 -3.72
CA TYR A 137 14.70 -1.90 -4.54
C TYR A 137 14.56 -1.53 -6.01
N ILE A 138 15.65 -1.69 -6.75
CA ILE A 138 15.65 -1.54 -8.20
C ILE A 138 15.70 -2.93 -8.79
N ARG A 139 14.67 -3.25 -9.58
CA ARG A 139 14.47 -4.58 -10.17
C ARG A 139 14.25 -4.47 -11.66
N TYR A 140 14.62 -5.52 -12.38
CA TYR A 140 14.38 -5.66 -13.81
C TYR A 140 13.78 -7.03 -14.09
N LYS A 141 13.10 -7.13 -15.23
CA LYS A 141 12.52 -8.37 -15.75
C LYS A 141 12.60 -8.30 -17.27
N PHE A 142 13.00 -9.41 -17.91
CA PHE A 142 12.91 -9.54 -19.36
C PHE A 142 11.52 -10.03 -19.74
N ASP A 143 10.98 -9.56 -20.87
CA ASP A 143 9.61 -9.84 -21.30
C ASP A 143 9.31 -11.35 -21.40
N GLU A 144 10.29 -12.14 -21.86
CA GLU A 144 10.17 -13.60 -22.01
C GLU A 144 10.29 -14.39 -20.71
N LYS A 145 10.72 -13.75 -19.61
CA LYS A 145 10.90 -14.40 -18.30
C LYS A 145 9.79 -13.97 -17.38
N ASN A 146 9.42 -14.79 -16.39
CA ASN A 146 8.42 -14.42 -15.38
C ASN A 146 9.02 -13.86 -14.09
N GLU A 147 10.33 -13.94 -13.92
CA GLU A 147 11.01 -13.63 -12.67
C GLU A 147 11.63 -12.23 -12.65
N TRP A 148 11.47 -11.55 -11.52
CA TRP A 148 12.16 -10.29 -11.24
C TRP A 148 13.58 -10.56 -10.75
N ASN A 149 14.52 -9.75 -11.21
CA ASN A 149 15.92 -9.79 -10.82
C ASN A 149 16.30 -8.48 -10.14
N ASP A 150 17.05 -8.55 -9.04
CA ASP A 150 17.54 -7.37 -8.33
C ASP A 150 18.80 -6.80 -9.02
N LEU A 151 18.79 -5.49 -9.29
CA LEU A 151 19.94 -4.76 -9.86
C LEU A 151 21.02 -4.42 -8.82
N GLY A 152 20.68 -4.52 -7.54
CA GLY A 152 21.61 -4.31 -6.45
C GLY A 152 20.91 -4.32 -5.11
N GLU A 153 21.60 -3.80 -4.12
CA GLU A 153 21.09 -3.66 -2.77
C GLU A 153 20.04 -2.55 -2.67
N TYR A 154 19.30 -2.60 -1.57
CA TYR A 154 18.38 -1.57 -1.13
C TYR A 154 19.04 -0.18 -1.16
N LYS A 155 18.43 0.78 -1.85
CA LYS A 155 18.94 2.14 -1.95
C LYS A 155 18.13 3.09 -1.10
N GLN A 156 18.80 3.80 -0.21
CA GLN A 156 18.23 4.90 0.56
C GLN A 156 18.23 6.16 -0.32
N TYR A 157 17.04 6.69 -0.54
CA TYR A 157 16.81 7.97 -1.22
C TYR A 157 16.54 9.07 -0.19
N ASN A 158 15.82 8.77 0.90
CA ASN A 158 15.50 9.71 1.97
C ASN A 158 14.86 11.04 1.50
N ASN A 159 13.98 10.97 0.50
CA ASN A 159 13.37 12.10 -0.21
C ASN A 159 14.28 12.85 -1.19
N ASP A 160 15.52 12.40 -1.39
CA ASP A 160 16.41 12.97 -2.40
C ASP A 160 16.20 12.33 -3.78
N ASN A 161 16.56 13.11 -4.79
CA ASN A 161 16.68 12.64 -6.17
C ASN A 161 18.07 12.07 -6.36
N LEU A 162 18.16 10.77 -6.65
CA LEU A 162 19.44 10.11 -6.88
C LEU A 162 19.58 9.69 -8.34
N THR A 163 20.75 9.96 -8.92
CA THR A 163 21.20 9.33 -10.16
C THR A 163 21.86 8.01 -9.81
N LEU A 164 21.39 6.91 -10.37
CA LEU A 164 21.94 5.58 -10.15
C LEU A 164 22.26 4.93 -11.49
N ARG A 165 23.39 4.20 -11.52
CA ARG A 165 23.88 3.50 -12.71
C ARG A 165 24.12 2.03 -12.41
N TYR A 166 23.52 1.17 -13.23
CA TYR A 166 23.58 -0.28 -13.09
C TYR A 166 23.92 -0.97 -14.41
N GLN A 167 24.42 -2.20 -14.31
CA GLN A 167 24.55 -3.10 -15.46
C GLN A 167 23.59 -4.28 -15.35
N ILE A 168 22.76 -4.46 -16.38
CA ILE A 168 21.87 -5.60 -16.53
C ILE A 168 22.51 -6.62 -17.48
N PRO A 169 22.62 -7.91 -17.11
CA PRO A 169 23.24 -8.90 -17.97
C PRO A 169 22.30 -9.28 -19.11
N THR A 170 22.81 -9.33 -20.34
CA THR A 170 22.10 -10.00 -21.44
C THR A 170 22.19 -11.52 -21.28
N LYS A 171 21.45 -12.25 -22.13
CA LYS A 171 21.51 -13.71 -22.21
C LYS A 171 22.98 -14.15 -22.32
N ASP A 172 23.35 -15.12 -21.48
CA ASP A 172 24.69 -15.73 -21.40
C ASP A 172 25.82 -14.90 -20.75
N LYS A 173 25.53 -13.69 -20.23
CA LYS A 173 26.48 -12.93 -19.40
C LYS A 173 26.24 -13.20 -17.91
N ILE A 174 27.15 -13.93 -17.26
CA ILE A 174 27.15 -14.11 -15.80
C ILE A 174 28.03 -13.02 -15.19
N PHE A 175 27.46 -12.14 -14.36
CA PHE A 175 28.25 -11.20 -13.57
C PHE A 175 28.84 -11.87 -12.34
N LEU A 176 30.10 -11.58 -12.03
CA LEU A 176 30.68 -11.86 -10.72
C LEU A 176 30.11 -10.88 -9.68
N GLN A 177 29.96 -11.33 -8.43
CA GLN A 177 29.42 -10.52 -7.33
C GLN A 177 30.28 -9.24 -7.17
N GLY A 178 29.68 -8.06 -7.35
CA GLY A 178 30.35 -6.74 -7.29
C GLY A 178 30.36 -5.94 -8.60
N GLN A 179 30.17 -6.55 -9.77
CA GLN A 179 30.23 -5.85 -11.07
C GLN A 179 28.93 -5.15 -11.50
N LYS A 180 27.84 -5.27 -10.72
CA LYS A 180 26.52 -4.76 -11.11
C LYS A 180 26.35 -3.25 -10.97
N LYS A 181 27.23 -2.58 -10.22
CA LYS A 181 27.17 -1.15 -9.94
C LYS A 181 28.33 -0.45 -10.64
N LEU A 182 28.02 0.51 -11.50
CA LEU A 182 29.00 1.44 -12.03
C LEU A 182 29.11 2.61 -11.03
N GLN A 183 30.34 3.07 -10.74
CA GLN A 183 30.56 4.20 -9.84
C GLN A 183 29.87 5.47 -10.34
#